data_AF-A0A934I1H8-F1
#
_entry.id   AF-A0A934I1H8-F1
#
_cell.length_a   1.000
_cell.length_b   1.000
_cell.length_c   1.000
_cell.angle_alpha   90.00
_cell.angle_beta   90.00
_cell.angle_gamma   90.00
#
_symmetry.space_group_name_H-M   'P 1'
#
loop_
_entity.id
_entity.type
_entity.pdbx_description
1 polymer ?
#
loop_
_entity_poly.entity_id
_entity_poly.type
_entity_poly.pdbx_seq_one_letter_code
_entity_poly.pdbx_strand_id
1 'polypeptide(L)'
;MNKSLHNYFTTGEFAKLCGVNKRTLFHYHDIGLFCPAIIDENGYRYYSYRQFDVFLIISILKELNVPLKKVKTYLDERTAERLINLSKQKITEVDREIEKLLTIKHLLE
;
A
#
# COMPACT_ATOMS: atom_id res chain seq x y z
N MET A 1 -9.89 -16.94 28.19
CA MET A 1 -8.70 -17.58 27.59
C MET A 1 -7.84 -16.50 26.98
N ASN A 2 -6.66 -16.27 27.55
CA ASN A 2 -5.76 -15.17 27.24
C ASN A 2 -4.54 -15.76 26.51
N LYS A 3 -4.50 -15.68 25.18
CA LYS A 3 -3.35 -16.06 24.34
C LYS A 3 -3.17 -15.01 23.24
N SER A 4 -2.08 -14.23 23.35
CA SER A 4 -1.39 -13.50 22.28
C SER A 4 -2.12 -12.42 21.45
N LEU A 5 -2.72 -11.40 22.07
CA LEU A 5 -3.11 -10.16 21.36
C LEU A 5 -1.92 -9.23 21.02
N HIS A 6 -0.68 -9.57 21.40
CA HIS A 6 0.49 -8.73 21.13
C HIS A 6 0.91 -8.63 19.65
N ASN A 7 0.30 -9.44 18.77
CA ASN A 7 0.63 -9.50 17.34
C ASN A 7 -0.49 -9.00 16.43
N TYR A 8 -1.59 -8.49 16.99
CA TYR A 8 -2.75 -8.02 16.25
C TYR A 8 -3.15 -6.61 16.72
N PHE A 9 -3.55 -5.80 15.75
CA PHE A 9 -3.99 -4.43 15.92
C PHE A 9 -5.45 -4.33 15.51
N THR A 10 -6.25 -3.60 16.27
CA THR A 10 -7.55 -3.14 15.78
C THR A 10 -7.39 -2.30 14.51
N THR A 11 -8.47 -2.11 13.75
CA THR A 11 -8.44 -1.21 12.58
C THR A 11 -7.90 0.18 12.91
N GLY A 12 -8.18 0.70 14.11
CA GLY A 12 -7.68 2.00 14.55
C GLY A 12 -6.19 2.02 14.81
N GLU A 13 -5.69 1.03 15.55
CA GLU A 13 -4.27 0.93 15.87
C GLU A 13 -3.44 0.70 14.61
N PHE A 14 -3.89 -0.18 13.71
CA PHE A 14 -3.20 -0.45 12.45
C PHE A 14 -3.21 0.78 11.52
N ALA A 15 -4.35 1.48 11.43
CA ALA A 15 -4.43 2.72 10.65
C ALA A 15 -3.45 3.78 11.17
N LYS A 16 -3.37 3.93 12.50
CA LYS A 16 -2.40 4.84 13.14
C LYS A 16 -0.96 4.42 12.88
N LEU A 17 -0.64 3.13 13.00
CA LEU A 17 0.68 2.57 12.69
C LEU A 17 1.10 2.86 11.25
N CYS A 18 0.18 2.76 10.31
CA CYS A 18 0.43 2.99 8.88
C CYS A 18 0.26 4.45 8.43
N GLY A 19 -0.06 5.39 9.34
CA GLY A 19 -0.25 6.80 9.01
C GLY A 19 -1.46 7.09 8.12
N VAL A 20 -2.50 6.24 8.16
CA VAL A 20 -3.73 6.40 7.37
C VAL A 20 -4.96 6.50 8.26
N ASN A 21 -6.09 6.90 7.68
CA ASN A 21 -7.38 6.83 8.37
C ASN A 21 -7.98 5.41 8.30
N LYS A 22 -8.89 5.09 9.24
CA LYS A 22 -9.61 3.80 9.26
C LYS A 22 -10.38 3.53 7.96
N ARG A 23 -10.90 4.58 7.32
CA ARG A 23 -11.69 4.49 6.08
C ARG A 23 -10.86 3.93 4.91
N THR A 24 -9.56 4.20 4.86
CA THR A 24 -8.63 3.59 3.90
C THR A 24 -8.60 2.07 4.04
N LEU A 25 -8.49 1.56 5.27
CA LEU A 25 -8.47 0.11 5.53
C LEU A 25 -9.81 -0.55 5.19
N PHE A 26 -10.93 0.10 5.53
CA PHE A 26 -12.25 -0.39 5.11
C PHE A 26 -12.38 -0.42 3.59
N HIS A 27 -12.01 0.66 2.91
CA HIS A 27 -12.05 0.72 1.45
C HIS A 27 -11.18 -0.36 0.81
N TYR A 28 -9.95 -0.58 1.31
CA TYR A 28 -9.07 -1.62 0.77
C TYR A 28 -9.60 -3.03 1.01
N HIS A 29 -10.29 -3.26 2.13
CA HIS A 29 -10.99 -4.51 2.38
C HIS A 29 -12.18 -4.69 1.42
N ASP A 30 -12.98 -3.64 1.20
CA ASP A 30 -14.17 -3.70 0.33
C ASP A 30 -13.82 -4.01 -1.14
N ILE A 31 -12.69 -3.49 -1.63
CA ILE A 31 -12.17 -3.83 -2.98
C ILE A 31 -11.33 -5.12 -3.00
N GLY A 32 -11.17 -5.77 -1.85
CA GLY A 32 -10.37 -6.98 -1.67
C GLY A 32 -8.88 -6.80 -1.98
N LEU A 33 -8.33 -5.60 -1.78
CA LEU A 33 -6.91 -5.30 -1.93
C LEU A 33 -6.13 -5.67 -0.66
N PHE A 34 -6.70 -5.39 0.50
CA PHE A 34 -6.06 -5.64 1.79
C PHE A 34 -7.09 -5.98 2.85
N CYS A 35 -7.13 -7.24 3.24
CA CYS A 35 -8.11 -7.78 4.18
C CYS A 35 -7.55 -7.88 5.60
N PRO A 36 -8.38 -7.74 6.64
CA PRO A 36 -7.96 -8.05 8.00
C PRO A 36 -7.56 -9.54 8.12
N ALA A 37 -6.61 -9.83 8.99
CA ALA A 37 -6.23 -11.22 9.29
C ALA A 37 -7.36 -11.95 10.04
N ILE A 38 -8.13 -11.23 10.86
CA ILE A 38 -9.25 -11.78 11.63
C ILE A 38 -10.43 -10.82 11.54
N ILE A 39 -11.61 -11.38 11.27
CA ILE A 39 -12.89 -10.72 11.49
C ILE A 39 -13.53 -11.48 12.65
N ASP A 40 -13.67 -10.80 13.78
CA ASP A 40 -14.32 -11.36 14.97
C ASP A 40 -15.84 -11.47 14.77
N GLU A 41 -16.51 -12.25 15.61
CA GLU A 41 -17.95 -12.54 15.52
C GLU A 41 -18.80 -11.26 15.55
N ASN A 42 -18.34 -10.25 16.29
CA ASN A 42 -18.98 -8.93 16.38
C ASN A 42 -18.66 -8.00 15.19
N GLY A 43 -17.97 -8.49 14.16
CA GLY A 43 -17.56 -7.71 12.98
C GLY A 43 -16.34 -6.83 13.17
N TYR A 44 -15.67 -6.92 14.33
CA TYR A 44 -14.42 -6.21 14.58
C TYR A 44 -13.28 -6.80 13.73
N ARG A 45 -12.50 -5.90 13.11
CA ARG A 45 -11.41 -6.27 12.19
C ARG A 45 -10.07 -6.09 12.86
N TYR A 46 -9.25 -7.13 12.82
CA TYR A 46 -7.92 -7.16 13.37
C TYR A 46 -6.87 -7.45 12.29
N TYR A 47 -5.78 -6.70 12.34
CA TYR A 47 -4.67 -6.77 11.39
C TYR A 47 -3.42 -7.25 12.12
N SER A 48 -2.68 -8.18 11.52
CA SER A 48 -1.44 -8.66 12.12
C SER A 48 -0.27 -7.72 11.84
N TYR A 49 0.72 -7.68 12.74
CA TYR A 49 2.01 -7.05 12.48
C TYR A 49 2.64 -7.50 11.15
N ARG A 50 2.48 -8.79 10.78
CA ARG A 50 3.01 -9.33 9.51
C ARG A 50 2.41 -8.70 8.25
N GLN A 51 1.26 -8.02 8.38
CA GLN A 51 0.62 -7.33 7.27
C GLN A 51 1.18 -5.92 7.05
N PHE A 52 2.03 -5.42 7.97
CA PHE A 52 2.62 -4.09 7.86
C PHE A 52 3.49 -3.94 6.61
N ASP A 53 4.37 -4.90 6.32
CA ASP A 53 5.24 -4.86 5.14
C ASP A 53 4.43 -4.89 3.83
N VAL A 54 3.34 -5.66 3.82
CA VAL A 54 2.42 -5.69 2.67
C VAL A 54 1.76 -4.33 2.48
N PHE A 55 1.29 -3.70 3.56
CA PHE A 55 0.70 -2.37 3.52
C PHE A 55 1.70 -1.30 3.07
N LEU A 56 2.95 -1.36 3.54
CA LEU A 56 4.02 -0.45 3.13
C LEU A 56 4.23 -0.49 1.61
N ILE A 57 4.25 -1.68 1.02
CA ILE A 57 4.37 -1.82 -0.44
C ILE A 57 3.13 -1.26 -1.15
N ILE A 58 1.91 -1.49 -0.63
CA ILE A 58 0.69 -0.88 -1.20
C ILE A 58 0.81 0.65 -1.20
N SER A 59 1.29 1.24 -0.10
CA SER A 59 1.51 2.68 0.03
C SER A 59 2.54 3.20 -0.99
N ILE A 60 3.70 2.54 -1.11
CA ILE A 60 4.74 2.89 -2.10
C ILE A 60 4.16 2.86 -3.51
N LEU A 61 3.46 1.79 -3.89
CA LEU A 61 2.88 1.66 -5.23
C LEU A 61 1.84 2.74 -5.50
N LYS A 62 1.05 3.11 -4.49
CA LYS A 62 0.09 4.21 -4.60
C LYS A 62 0.79 5.56 -4.78
N GLU A 63 1.87 5.82 -4.04
CA GLU A 63 2.69 7.05 -4.20
C GLU A 63 3.32 7.14 -5.60
N LEU A 64 3.66 5.99 -6.19
CA LEU A 64 4.11 5.89 -7.58
C LEU A 64 2.97 5.98 -8.62
N ASN A 65 1.79 6.44 -8.21
CA ASN A 65 0.59 6.57 -9.05
C ASN A 65 0.15 5.26 -9.74
N VAL A 66 0.46 4.10 -9.15
CA VAL A 66 -0.05 2.82 -9.64
C VAL A 66 -1.53 2.70 -9.23
N PRO A 67 -2.47 2.49 -10.18
CA PRO A 67 -3.87 2.32 -9.84
C PRO A 67 -4.08 1.13 -8.90
N LEU A 68 -4.94 1.28 -7.87
CA LEU A 68 -5.19 0.23 -6.85
C LEU A 68 -5.56 -1.14 -7.46
N LYS A 69 -6.28 -1.15 -8.58
CA LYS A 69 -6.61 -2.38 -9.33
C LYS A 69 -5.35 -3.12 -9.81
N LYS A 70 -4.34 -2.38 -10.30
CA LYS A 70 -3.05 -2.96 -10.70
C LYS A 70 -2.23 -3.38 -9.48
N VAL A 71 -2.27 -2.59 -8.39
CA VAL A 71 -1.60 -2.95 -7.13
C VAL A 71 -2.01 -4.35 -6.70
N LYS A 72 -3.32 -4.66 -6.70
CA LYS A 72 -3.82 -6.01 -6.35
C LYS A 72 -3.19 -7.11 -7.21
N THR A 73 -3.20 -6.97 -8.54
CA THR A 73 -2.55 -7.92 -9.46
C THR A 73 -1.05 -8.08 -9.16
N TYR A 74 -0.37 -6.97 -8.82
CA TYR A 74 1.03 -7.05 -8.41
C TYR A 74 1.22 -7.81 -7.09
N LEU A 75 0.30 -7.69 -6.13
CA LEU A 75 0.34 -8.43 -4.86
C LEU A 75 0.16 -9.94 -5.06
N ASP A 76 -0.79 -10.32 -5.91
CA ASP A 76 -1.16 -11.72 -6.16
C ASP A 76 -0.08 -12.46 -6.97
N GLU A 77 0.62 -11.74 -7.84
CA GLU A 77 1.65 -12.28 -8.75
C GLU A 77 3.07 -11.81 -8.36
N ARG A 78 3.31 -11.53 -7.08
CA ARG A 78 4.61 -10.99 -6.60
C ARG A 78 5.76 -11.96 -6.92
N THR A 79 6.62 -11.54 -7.84
CA THR A 79 7.95 -12.12 -8.04
C THR A 79 9.02 -11.03 -7.93
N ALA A 80 10.23 -11.41 -7.52
CA ALA A 80 11.36 -10.48 -7.43
C ALA A 80 11.62 -9.78 -8.78
N GLU A 81 11.51 -10.53 -9.89
CA GLU A 81 11.67 -10.02 -11.25
C GLU A 81 10.63 -8.94 -11.59
N ARG A 82 9.35 -9.18 -11.28
CA ARG A 82 8.27 -8.21 -11.54
C ARG A 82 8.44 -6.94 -10.71
N LEU A 83 8.91 -7.07 -9.48
CA LEU A 83 9.21 -5.90 -8.63
C LEU A 83 10.35 -5.07 -9.24
N ILE A 84 11.45 -5.73 -9.66
CA ILE A 84 12.57 -5.05 -10.33
C ILE A 84 12.11 -4.33 -11.60
N ASN A 85 11.31 -4.99 -12.43
CA ASN A 85 10.79 -4.41 -13.67
C ASN A 85 9.87 -3.21 -13.41
N LEU A 86 8.97 -3.31 -12.44
CA LEU A 86 8.11 -2.19 -12.03
C LEU A 86 8.93 -1.01 -11.49
N SER A 87 9.92 -1.27 -10.63
CA SER A 87 10.81 -0.23 -10.12
C SER A 87 11.57 0.48 -11.24
N LYS A 88 12.11 -0.27 -12.22
CA LYS A 88 12.76 0.32 -13.40
C LYS A 88 11.81 1.21 -14.20
N GLN A 89 10.60 0.72 -14.49
CA GLN A 89 9.60 1.51 -15.20
C GLN A 89 9.26 2.81 -14.47
N LYS A 90 9.11 2.75 -13.13
CA LYS A 90 8.79 3.92 -12.32
C LYS A 90 9.92 4.92 -12.19
N ILE A 91 11.17 4.46 -12.10
CA ILE A 91 12.34 5.35 -12.15
C ILE A 91 12.35 6.10 -13.49
N THR A 92 12.16 5.40 -14.61
CA THR A 92 12.09 6.05 -15.93
C THR A 92 10.93 7.06 -16.05
N GLU A 93 9.77 6.79 -15.45
CA GLU A 93 8.67 7.76 -15.41
C GLU A 93 9.03 9.02 -14.60
N VAL A 94 9.70 8.86 -13.47
CA VAL A 94 10.17 9.99 -12.63
C VAL A 94 11.21 10.82 -13.37
N ASP A 95 12.20 10.18 -14.01
CA ASP A 95 13.24 10.87 -14.77
C ASP A 95 12.64 11.74 -15.88
N ARG A 96 11.63 11.23 -16.59
CA ARG A 96 10.90 12.00 -17.63
C ARG A 96 10.18 13.22 -17.06
N GLU A 97 9.55 13.09 -15.89
CA GLU A 97 8.86 14.23 -15.28
C GLU A 97 9.88 15.28 -14.80
N ILE A 98 11.05 14.85 -14.30
CA ILE A 98 12.16 15.76 -13.97
C ILE A 98 12.62 16.53 -15.20
N GLU A 99 12.90 15.86 -16.33
CA GLU A 99 13.32 16.51 -17.58
C GLU A 99 12.29 17.52 -18.09
N LYS A 100 11.00 17.16 -18.02
CA LYS A 100 9.89 18.04 -18.40
C LYS A 100 9.82 19.28 -17.50
N LEU A 101 9.91 19.10 -16.18
CA LEU A 101 9.89 20.22 -15.22
C LEU A 101 11.10 21.15 -15.38
N LEU A 102 12.29 20.59 -15.65
CA LEU A 102 13.48 21.39 -15.96
C LEU A 102 13.31 22.20 -17.24
N THR A 103 12.71 21.60 -18.27
CA THR A 103 12.40 22.30 -19.54
C THR A 103 11.46 23.47 -19.32
N ILE A 104 10.36 23.27 -18.58
CA ILE A 104 9.40 24.34 -18.25
C ILE A 104 10.09 25.44 -17.46
N LYS A 105 10.91 25.09 -16.46
CA LYS A 105 11.67 26.07 -15.67
C LYS A 105 12.54 26.95 -16.57
N HIS A 106 13.29 26.34 -17.49
CA HIS A 106 14.17 27.08 -18.40
C HIS A 106 13.41 28.01 -19.35
N LEU A 107 12.18 27.66 -19.75
CA LEU A 107 11.34 28.52 -20.60
C LEU A 107 10.74 29.72 -19.86
N LEU A 108 10.66 29.66 -18.53
CA LEU A 108 10.11 30.73 -17.69
C LEU A 108 11.19 31.68 -17.15
N GLU A 109 12.47 31.30 -17.29
CA GLU A 109 13.66 32.14 -17.02
C GLU A 109 14.05 32.95 -18.27
#